data_AF-A0A7Y2MMB2-F1
#
_entry.id   AF-A0A7Y2MMB2-F1
#
_cell.length_a   1.000
_cell.length_b   1.000
_cell.length_c   1.000
_cell.angle_alpha   90.00
_cell.angle_beta   90.00
_cell.angle_gamma   90.00
#
_symmetry.space_group_name_H-M   'P 1'
#
loop_
_entity.id
_entity.type
_entity.pdbx_description
1 polymer ?
#
loop_
_entity_poly.entity_id
_entity_poly.type
_entity_poly.pdbx_seq_one_letter_code
_entity_poly.pdbx_strand_id
1 'polypeptide(L)'
;MKLNSADFQRGGFNEEDAMHVIKSLEELGVDLLEISGGTYENIVFLTNRYQRESTRQREAYFMDFAHEIRKESKIPLMITGGFRSLKFCESVLKNNELDLIGFARPFLVEADFPKRFLQSPDSRVKDAEFDFKIKQLRDMAEGGWYDYQIYRLAQGEDLEMDYNPYSAVLRMTWNEMKRGWFRF
;
A
#
# COMPACT_ATOMS: atom_id res chain seq x y z
N MET A 1 10.23 2.35 12.67
CA MET A 1 9.54 3.66 12.53
C MET A 1 8.87 3.71 11.16
N LYS A 2 7.69 4.32 11.02
CA LYS A 2 7.04 4.54 9.71
C LYS A 2 7.05 6.03 9.38
N LEU A 3 7.58 6.38 8.21
CA LEU A 3 7.75 7.76 7.76
C LEU A 3 7.10 7.96 6.39
N ASN A 4 6.38 9.07 6.23
CA ASN A 4 5.96 9.54 4.91
C ASN A 4 7.15 10.19 4.20
N SER A 5 7.34 9.92 2.92
CA SER A 5 8.45 10.51 2.15
C SER A 5 8.23 11.99 1.82
N ALA A 6 6.98 12.42 1.61
CA ALA A 6 6.60 13.83 1.44
C ALA A 6 5.09 14.01 1.67
N ASP A 7 4.69 15.22 2.10
CA ASP A 7 3.26 15.56 2.29
C ASP A 7 2.57 16.04 1.00
N PHE A 8 3.32 16.19 -0.11
CA PHE A 8 2.84 16.68 -1.42
C PHE A 8 2.03 18.00 -1.34
N GLN A 9 2.33 18.82 -0.34
CA GLN A 9 1.70 20.13 -0.10
C GLN A 9 2.77 21.24 -0.14
N ARG A 10 2.38 22.42 -0.63
CA ARG A 10 3.29 23.58 -0.70
C ARG A 10 3.66 24.02 0.73
N GLY A 11 4.94 23.91 1.08
CA GLY A 11 5.45 24.22 2.42
C GLY A 11 5.25 23.09 3.45
N GLY A 12 4.84 21.90 3.01
CA GLY A 12 4.78 20.70 3.86
C GLY A 12 6.10 19.95 3.94
N PHE A 13 6.10 18.82 4.64
CA PHE A 13 7.25 17.94 4.79
C PHE A 13 7.80 17.51 3.43
N ASN A 14 9.10 17.72 3.21
CA ASN A 14 9.79 17.41 1.96
C ASN A 14 10.92 16.38 2.16
N GLU A 15 11.61 16.00 1.09
CA GLU A 15 12.68 14.99 1.12
C GLU A 15 13.88 15.40 1.98
N GLU A 16 14.24 16.69 2.01
CA GLU A 16 15.34 17.18 2.84
C GLU A 16 14.98 17.04 4.33
N ASP A 17 13.74 17.38 4.69
CA ASP A 17 13.22 17.17 6.05
C ASP A 17 13.22 15.68 6.40
N ALA A 18 12.76 14.84 5.46
CA ALA A 18 12.75 13.39 5.63
C ALA A 18 14.15 12.83 5.87
N MET A 19 15.14 13.23 5.07
CA MET A 19 16.53 12.79 5.24
C MET A 19 17.13 13.25 6.58
N HIS A 20 16.78 14.45 7.05
CA HIS A 20 17.21 14.91 8.37
C HIS A 20 16.62 14.04 9.51
N VAL A 21 15.33 13.70 9.41
CA VAL A 21 14.68 12.78 10.34
C VAL A 21 15.32 11.40 10.29
N ILE A 22 15.58 10.86 9.10
CA ILE A 22 16.17 9.52 8.93
C ILE A 22 17.55 9.42 9.57
N LYS A 23 18.42 10.43 9.37
CA LYS A 23 19.73 10.47 10.03
C LYS A 23 19.60 10.48 11.56
N SER A 24 18.66 11.28 12.07
CA SER A 24 18.38 11.32 13.51
C SER A 24 17.88 9.97 14.04
N LEU A 25 17.02 9.28 13.28
CA LEU A 25 16.54 7.94 13.63
C LEU A 25 17.66 6.89 13.60
N GLU A 26 18.64 7.04 12.71
CA GLU A 26 19.80 6.15 12.63
C GLU A 26 20.70 6.31 13.85
N GLU A 27 20.97 7.56 14.28
CA GLU A 27 21.71 7.86 15.50
C GLU A 27 21.04 7.31 16.76
N LEU A 28 19.70 7.29 16.77
CA LEU A 28 18.90 6.68 17.84
C LEU A 28 18.85 5.15 17.78
N GLY A 29 19.42 4.53 16.74
CA GLY A 29 19.49 3.08 16.60
C GLY A 29 18.18 2.42 16.18
N VAL A 30 17.38 3.06 15.33
CA VAL A 30 16.17 2.44 14.78
C VAL A 30 16.50 1.21 13.93
N ASP A 31 15.85 0.08 14.23
CA ASP A 31 16.11 -1.21 13.57
C ASP A 31 15.48 -1.35 12.17
N LEU A 32 14.42 -0.58 11.88
CA LEU A 32 13.67 -0.66 10.62
C LEU A 32 12.96 0.66 10.33
N LEU A 33 13.11 1.13 9.10
CA LEU A 33 12.37 2.27 8.58
C LEU A 33 11.40 1.80 7.50
N GLU A 34 10.10 1.97 7.76
CA GLU A 34 9.05 1.79 6.76
C GLU A 34 8.77 3.13 6.06
N ILE A 35 8.96 3.15 4.74
CA ILE A 35 8.50 4.26 3.89
C ILE A 35 7.17 3.85 3.27
N SER A 36 6.17 4.74 3.32
CA SER A 36 4.87 4.48 2.69
C SER A 36 4.58 5.34 1.48
N GLY A 37 4.12 4.66 0.42
CA GLY A 37 3.11 5.18 -0.49
C GLY A 37 3.00 4.43 -1.82
N GLY A 38 1.92 4.72 -2.57
CA GLY A 38 1.71 4.35 -3.97
C GLY A 38 1.60 2.85 -4.35
N THR A 39 1.22 2.59 -5.61
CA THR A 39 1.19 1.25 -6.23
C THR A 39 2.49 1.03 -7.04
N TYR A 40 3.20 -0.11 -6.91
CA TYR A 40 4.53 -0.28 -7.53
C TYR A 40 4.54 -1.08 -8.82
N GLU A 41 3.76 -2.14 -8.91
CA GLU A 41 3.89 -3.11 -10.01
C GLU A 41 3.59 -2.56 -11.39
N ASN A 42 2.75 -1.52 -11.46
CA ASN A 42 2.44 -0.89 -12.72
C ASN A 42 3.69 -0.26 -13.32
N ILE A 43 4.65 0.25 -12.53
CA ILE A 43 5.80 0.99 -13.06
C ILE A 43 6.80 0.11 -13.81
N VAL A 44 7.13 -1.06 -13.26
CA VAL A 44 8.14 -1.93 -13.86
C VAL A 44 7.66 -2.53 -15.18
N PHE A 45 6.34 -2.72 -15.33
CA PHE A 45 5.74 -3.16 -16.60
C PHE A 45 5.48 -2.01 -17.60
N LEU A 46 5.60 -0.73 -17.19
CA LEU A 46 5.19 0.44 -17.97
C LEU A 46 6.33 1.16 -18.72
N THR A 47 7.32 0.41 -19.23
CA THR A 47 8.17 0.96 -20.29
C THR A 47 7.41 1.25 -21.59
N ASN A 48 6.15 0.82 -21.75
CA ASN A 48 5.29 1.21 -22.88
C ASN A 48 3.78 1.06 -22.62
N ARG A 49 3.09 2.02 -21.97
CA ARG A 49 1.71 2.47 -22.33
C ARG A 49 1.09 3.49 -21.36
N TYR A 50 0.19 4.28 -21.92
CA TYR A 50 -0.58 5.39 -21.34
C TYR A 50 -1.26 5.11 -19.98
N GLN A 51 -0.77 5.77 -18.93
CA GLN A 51 -1.52 6.13 -17.72
C GLN A 51 -1.24 7.59 -17.36
N ARG A 52 -2.13 8.22 -16.57
CA ARG A 52 -2.03 9.65 -16.18
C ARG A 52 -0.68 9.92 -15.50
N GLU A 53 0.04 10.90 -16.04
CA GLU A 53 1.42 11.25 -15.67
C GLU A 53 1.61 11.51 -14.17
N SER A 54 0.64 12.14 -13.51
CA SER A 54 0.67 12.44 -12.07
C SER A 54 0.53 11.22 -11.14
N THR A 55 -0.06 10.11 -11.61
CA THR A 55 -0.08 8.86 -10.85
C THR A 55 1.25 8.12 -11.00
N ARG A 56 1.78 8.07 -12.24
CA ARG A 56 3.08 7.46 -12.54
C ARG A 56 4.23 8.15 -11.79
N GLN A 57 4.24 9.47 -11.73
CA GLN A 57 5.26 10.24 -11.00
C GLN A 57 5.25 9.93 -9.50
N ARG A 58 4.08 9.79 -8.89
CA ARG A 58 3.94 9.49 -7.45
C ARG A 58 4.33 8.07 -7.09
N GLU A 59 4.17 7.12 -8.01
CA GLU A 59 4.45 5.72 -7.75
C GLU A 59 5.96 5.39 -7.89
N ALA A 60 6.70 6.07 -8.79
CA ALA A 60 8.15 5.86 -9.00
C ALA A 60 8.97 6.51 -7.88
N TYR A 61 8.40 7.55 -7.31
CA TYR A 61 8.94 8.38 -6.25
C TYR A 61 9.52 7.60 -5.06
N PHE A 62 8.84 6.57 -4.59
CA PHE A 62 9.24 5.91 -3.34
C PHE A 62 10.44 4.98 -3.51
N MET A 63 10.61 4.36 -4.68
CA MET A 63 11.82 3.59 -4.98
C MET A 63 13.01 4.51 -5.20
N ASP A 64 12.80 5.63 -5.89
CA ASP A 64 13.83 6.67 -6.05
C ASP A 64 14.24 7.21 -4.67
N PHE A 65 13.28 7.52 -3.80
CA PHE A 65 13.55 7.98 -2.44
C PHE A 65 14.22 6.90 -1.58
N ALA A 66 13.81 5.63 -1.67
CA ALA A 66 14.50 4.53 -1.00
C ALA A 66 15.96 4.41 -1.47
N HIS A 67 16.21 4.63 -2.76
CA HIS A 67 17.56 4.67 -3.32
C HIS A 67 18.38 5.85 -2.77
N GLU A 68 17.79 7.04 -2.64
CA GLU A 68 18.45 8.18 -1.99
C GLU A 68 18.77 7.90 -0.51
N ILE A 69 17.82 7.32 0.24
CA ILE A 69 18.06 6.92 1.64
C ILE A 69 19.24 5.95 1.73
N ARG A 70 19.31 4.95 0.84
CA ARG A 70 20.40 3.96 0.82
C ARG A 70 21.79 4.55 0.57
N LYS A 71 21.88 5.72 -0.08
CA LYS A 71 23.17 6.40 -0.27
C LYS A 71 23.70 6.99 1.03
N GLU A 72 22.82 7.32 1.96
CA GLU A 72 23.17 8.09 3.16
C GLU A 72 22.90 7.38 4.49
N SER A 73 22.13 6.29 4.48
CA SER A 73 21.72 5.55 5.67
C SER A 73 21.84 4.04 5.49
N LYS A 74 22.19 3.34 6.58
CA LYS A 74 22.25 1.88 6.65
C LYS A 74 21.06 1.24 7.36
N ILE A 75 20.09 2.04 7.80
CA ILE A 75 18.88 1.51 8.43
C ILE A 75 18.19 0.55 7.44
N PRO A 76 17.77 -0.64 7.88
CA PRO A 76 16.96 -1.53 7.06
C PRO A 76 15.68 -0.85 6.56
N LEU A 77 15.36 -1.00 5.28
CA LEU A 77 14.24 -0.33 4.62
C LEU A 77 13.11 -1.31 4.31
N MET A 78 11.90 -0.85 4.60
CA MET A 78 10.65 -1.52 4.26
C MET A 78 9.75 -0.59 3.46
N ILE A 79 9.03 -1.15 2.49
CA ILE A 79 7.91 -0.46 1.84
C ILE A 79 6.66 -1.33 1.90
N THR A 80 5.53 -0.72 2.26
CA THR A 80 4.21 -1.37 2.24
C THR A 80 3.31 -0.75 1.19
N GLY A 81 2.72 -1.60 0.35
CA GLY A 81 1.73 -1.19 -0.66
C GLY A 81 2.15 -1.56 -2.07
N GLY A 82 1.18 -1.82 -2.95
CA GLY A 82 1.42 -2.00 -4.38
C GLY A 82 2.13 -3.27 -4.85
N PHE A 83 2.84 -4.01 -4.00
CA PHE A 83 3.41 -5.32 -4.35
C PHE A 83 2.31 -6.38 -4.52
N ARG A 84 2.33 -7.14 -5.62
CA ARG A 84 1.41 -8.26 -5.85
C ARG A 84 2.03 -9.50 -6.49
N SER A 85 3.29 -9.48 -6.91
CA SER A 85 3.96 -10.54 -7.67
C SER A 85 5.17 -11.02 -6.90
N LEU A 86 5.29 -12.33 -6.70
CA LEU A 86 6.41 -12.90 -5.96
C LEU A 86 7.72 -12.59 -6.68
N LYS A 87 7.78 -12.87 -7.99
CA LYS A 87 8.93 -12.55 -8.84
C LYS A 87 9.41 -11.11 -8.70
N PHE A 88 8.50 -10.14 -8.64
CA PHE A 88 8.89 -8.74 -8.46
C PHE A 88 9.45 -8.48 -7.06
N CYS A 89 8.80 -9.01 -6.02
CA CYS A 89 9.29 -8.92 -4.64
C CYS A 89 10.70 -9.51 -4.51
N GLU A 90 10.93 -10.70 -5.09
CA GLU A 90 12.24 -11.34 -5.08
C GLU A 90 13.30 -10.50 -5.81
N SER A 91 12.95 -9.84 -6.91
CA SER A 91 13.89 -8.98 -7.64
C SER A 91 14.33 -7.77 -6.82
N VAL A 92 13.40 -7.10 -6.15
CA VAL A 92 13.66 -5.93 -5.30
C VAL A 92 14.56 -6.30 -4.11
N LEU A 93 14.27 -7.43 -3.46
CA LEU A 93 15.10 -7.93 -2.35
C LEU A 93 16.48 -8.35 -2.84
N LYS A 94 16.57 -9.08 -3.96
CA LYS A 94 17.84 -9.55 -4.52
C LYS A 94 18.76 -8.40 -4.93
N ASN A 95 18.19 -7.29 -5.39
CA ASN A 95 18.93 -6.10 -5.79
C ASN A 95 19.31 -5.18 -4.61
N ASN A 96 19.01 -5.56 -3.36
CA ASN A 96 19.18 -4.76 -2.14
C ASN A 96 18.43 -3.41 -2.17
N GLU A 97 17.41 -3.29 -3.01
CA GLU A 97 16.60 -2.07 -3.11
C GLU A 97 15.78 -1.87 -1.83
N LEU A 98 15.30 -2.97 -1.23
CA LEU A 98 14.64 -3.02 0.09
C LEU A 98 15.14 -4.21 0.90
N ASP A 99 14.98 -4.17 2.21
CA ASP A 99 15.26 -5.30 3.10
C ASP A 99 13.98 -6.07 3.43
N LEU A 100 12.84 -5.38 3.50
CA LEU A 100 11.53 -5.95 3.80
C LEU A 100 10.47 -5.42 2.84
N ILE A 101 9.46 -6.26 2.56
CA ILE A 101 8.28 -5.89 1.77
C ILE A 101 7.04 -6.10 2.61
N GLY A 102 6.21 -5.05 2.69
CA GLY A 102 4.95 -5.06 3.42
C GLY A 102 3.74 -5.29 2.54
N PHE A 103 2.78 -6.04 3.07
CA PHE A 103 1.48 -6.30 2.43
C PHE A 103 0.33 -5.89 3.35
N ALA A 104 -0.76 -5.40 2.75
CA ALA A 104 -1.99 -5.04 3.45
C ALA A 104 -3.20 -5.72 2.79
N ARG A 105 -3.76 -5.12 1.71
CA ARG A 105 -4.91 -5.66 0.95
C ARG A 105 -4.81 -7.15 0.57
N PRO A 106 -3.64 -7.70 0.21
CA PRO A 106 -3.51 -9.14 -0.05
C PRO A 106 -3.98 -10.05 1.09
N PHE A 107 -3.75 -9.66 2.35
CA PHE A 107 -4.26 -10.41 3.51
C PHE A 107 -5.78 -10.38 3.64
N LEU A 108 -6.46 -9.47 2.96
CA LEU A 108 -7.91 -9.30 3.01
C LEU A 108 -8.64 -10.00 1.85
N VAL A 109 -7.94 -10.35 0.78
CA VAL A 109 -8.52 -11.00 -0.41
C VAL A 109 -8.18 -12.48 -0.54
N GLU A 110 -7.18 -12.96 0.20
CA GLU A 110 -6.76 -14.36 0.21
C GLU A 110 -6.45 -14.79 1.65
N ALA A 111 -7.30 -15.63 2.25
CA ALA A 111 -7.13 -16.07 3.65
C ALA A 111 -5.81 -16.81 3.90
N ASP A 112 -5.30 -17.51 2.88
CA ASP A 112 -4.04 -18.26 2.91
C ASP A 112 -2.89 -17.53 2.19
N PHE A 113 -3.00 -16.20 2.06
CA PHE A 113 -2.11 -15.36 1.22
C PHE A 113 -0.63 -15.70 1.34
N PRO A 114 0.04 -15.66 2.51
CA PRO A 114 1.49 -15.90 2.54
C PRO A 114 1.87 -17.26 1.98
N LYS A 115 1.07 -18.29 2.28
CA LYS A 115 1.32 -19.66 1.85
C LYS A 115 1.14 -19.80 0.33
N ARG A 116 0.03 -19.32 -0.24
CA ARG A 116 -0.18 -19.41 -1.70
C ARG A 116 0.76 -18.51 -2.48
N PHE A 117 1.03 -17.33 -1.96
CA PHE A 117 1.92 -16.39 -2.61
C PHE A 117 3.34 -16.96 -2.78
N LEU A 118 3.84 -17.71 -1.79
CA LEU A 118 5.18 -18.31 -1.81
C LEU A 118 5.27 -19.66 -2.56
N GLN A 119 4.17 -20.21 -3.07
CA GLN A 119 4.17 -21.54 -3.71
C GLN A 119 4.76 -21.57 -5.13
N SER A 120 4.76 -20.44 -5.83
CA SER A 120 5.22 -20.35 -7.22
C SER A 120 5.89 -19.01 -7.48
N PRO A 121 7.02 -18.96 -8.20
CA PRO A 121 7.65 -17.71 -8.64
C PRO A 121 6.68 -16.78 -9.40
N ASP A 122 5.74 -17.37 -10.15
CA ASP A 122 4.75 -16.64 -10.94
C ASP A 122 3.48 -16.27 -10.15
N SER A 123 3.45 -16.57 -8.85
CA SER A 123 2.33 -16.21 -7.97
C SER A 123 2.05 -14.71 -8.01
N ARG A 124 0.77 -14.39 -8.13
CA ARG A 124 0.27 -13.03 -8.13
C ARG A 124 -1.06 -12.95 -7.38
N VAL A 125 -1.21 -11.95 -6.52
CA VAL A 125 -2.47 -11.63 -5.84
C VAL A 125 -3.18 -10.48 -6.56
N LYS A 126 -4.50 -10.47 -6.59
CA LYS A 126 -5.29 -9.38 -7.19
C LYS A 126 -6.00 -8.60 -6.10
N ASP A 127 -6.27 -7.32 -6.34
CA ASP A 127 -7.18 -6.58 -5.49
C ASP A 127 -8.63 -7.05 -5.76
N ALA A 128 -9.53 -6.80 -4.79
CA ALA A 128 -10.95 -7.04 -4.98
C ALA A 128 -11.48 -6.14 -6.12
N GLU A 129 -12.17 -6.73 -7.09
CA GLU A 129 -12.74 -6.04 -8.25
C GLU A 129 -14.26 -6.15 -8.24
N PHE A 130 -14.94 -5.02 -8.45
CA PHE A 130 -16.40 -4.94 -8.44
C PHE A 130 -16.92 -4.32 -9.74
N ASP A 131 -17.93 -4.95 -10.34
CA ASP A 131 -18.56 -4.47 -11.56
C ASP A 131 -19.62 -3.39 -11.26
N PHE A 132 -19.18 -2.13 -11.27
CA PHE A 132 -20.06 -0.97 -11.22
C PHE A 132 -19.76 -0.04 -12.40
N LYS A 133 -20.82 0.36 -13.12
CA LYS A 133 -20.73 1.33 -14.22
C LYS A 133 -20.28 2.72 -13.75
N ILE A 134 -20.65 3.10 -12.53
CA ILE A 134 -20.31 4.40 -11.95
C ILE A 134 -19.04 4.25 -11.12
N LYS A 135 -17.96 4.96 -11.50
CA LYS A 135 -16.67 4.92 -10.82
C LYS A 135 -16.79 5.17 -9.31
N GLN A 136 -17.56 6.17 -8.90
CA GLN A 136 -17.73 6.49 -7.48
C GLN A 136 -18.36 5.34 -6.69
N LEU A 137 -19.35 4.63 -7.27
CA LEU A 137 -19.93 3.46 -6.62
C LEU A 137 -18.93 2.31 -6.54
N ARG A 138 -18.11 2.11 -7.58
CA ARG A 138 -17.02 1.12 -7.54
C ARG A 138 -16.03 1.40 -6.43
N ASP A 139 -15.57 2.65 -6.32
CA ASP A 139 -14.60 3.07 -5.30
C ASP A 139 -15.20 2.91 -3.88
N MET A 140 -16.50 3.19 -3.71
CA MET A 140 -17.23 2.97 -2.45
C MET A 140 -17.43 1.49 -2.12
N ALA A 141 -17.69 0.66 -3.13
CA ALA A 141 -17.79 -0.79 -2.96
C ALA A 141 -16.43 -1.37 -2.53
N GLU A 142 -15.35 -0.96 -3.18
CA GLU A 142 -13.99 -1.38 -2.83
C GLU A 142 -13.64 -1.00 -1.38
N GLY A 143 -13.80 0.28 -1.02
CA GLY A 143 -13.51 0.74 0.33
C GLY A 143 -14.37 0.08 1.40
N GLY A 144 -15.68 -0.04 1.16
CA GLY A 144 -16.61 -0.69 2.08
C GLY A 144 -16.38 -2.18 2.24
N TRP A 145 -15.90 -2.86 1.19
CA TRP A 145 -15.61 -4.30 1.23
C TRP A 145 -14.35 -4.55 2.05
N TYR A 146 -13.28 -3.78 1.84
CA TYR A 146 -12.07 -3.89 2.67
C TYR A 146 -12.33 -3.50 4.13
N ASP A 147 -13.11 -2.44 4.39
CA ASP A 147 -13.53 -2.07 5.75
C ASP A 147 -14.29 -3.22 6.44
N TYR A 148 -15.14 -3.93 5.69
CA TYR A 148 -15.84 -5.08 6.23
C TYR A 148 -14.88 -6.22 6.59
N GLN A 149 -13.94 -6.58 5.71
CA GLN A 149 -12.97 -7.64 6.01
C GLN A 149 -12.14 -7.29 7.26
N ILE A 150 -11.66 -6.05 7.37
CA ILE A 150 -10.90 -5.57 8.54
C ILE A 150 -11.76 -5.67 9.80
N TYR A 151 -13.03 -5.27 9.73
CA TYR A 151 -13.96 -5.38 10.85
C TYR A 151 -14.15 -6.84 11.30
N ARG A 152 -14.35 -7.77 10.36
CA ARG A 152 -14.49 -9.21 10.68
C ARG A 152 -13.25 -9.75 11.40
N LEU A 153 -12.06 -9.49 10.85
CA LEU A 153 -10.81 -9.89 11.48
C LEU A 153 -10.65 -9.29 12.88
N ALA A 154 -11.04 -8.03 13.07
CA ALA A 154 -11.01 -7.38 14.39
C ALA A 154 -11.97 -8.01 15.41
N GLN A 155 -13.02 -8.68 14.96
CA GLN A 155 -13.91 -9.49 15.81
C GLN A 155 -13.42 -10.94 16.01
N GLY A 156 -12.28 -11.31 15.42
CA GLY A 156 -11.79 -12.69 15.43
C GLY A 156 -12.57 -13.62 14.50
N GLU A 157 -13.33 -13.06 13.56
CA GLU A 157 -14.01 -13.81 12.51
C GLU A 157 -13.11 -14.01 11.28
N ASP A 158 -13.43 -15.02 10.46
CA ASP A 158 -12.76 -15.25 9.18
C ASP A 158 -13.07 -14.14 8.14
N LEU A 159 -12.46 -14.22 6.96
CA LEU A 159 -12.80 -13.36 5.82
C LEU A 159 -14.10 -13.83 5.14
N GLU A 160 -14.92 -12.90 4.64
CA GLU A 160 -16.15 -13.20 3.86
C GLU A 160 -15.96 -12.78 2.40
N MET A 161 -15.45 -13.68 1.56
CA MET A 161 -15.07 -13.32 0.20
C MET A 161 -16.26 -13.01 -0.72
N ASP A 162 -17.44 -13.55 -0.41
CA ASP A 162 -18.69 -13.36 -1.12
C ASP A 162 -19.55 -12.20 -0.58
N TYR A 163 -18.97 -11.34 0.27
CA TYR A 163 -19.67 -10.17 0.79
C TYR A 163 -20.21 -9.28 -0.33
N ASN A 164 -21.52 -9.02 -0.28
CA ASN A 164 -22.24 -8.35 -1.36
C ASN A 164 -21.69 -6.92 -1.62
N PRO A 165 -21.25 -6.59 -2.85
CA PRO A 165 -20.69 -5.29 -3.18
C PRO A 165 -21.65 -4.11 -2.97
N TYR A 166 -22.97 -4.30 -3.13
CA TYR A 166 -23.96 -3.26 -2.81
C TYR A 166 -24.05 -3.02 -1.30
N SER A 167 -23.95 -4.07 -0.49
CA SER A 167 -23.86 -3.93 0.98
C SER A 167 -22.57 -3.22 1.39
N ALA A 168 -21.46 -3.42 0.66
CA ALA A 168 -20.23 -2.66 0.86
C ALA A 168 -20.42 -1.15 0.59
N VAL A 169 -21.09 -0.77 -0.49
CA VAL A 169 -21.42 0.65 -0.78
C VAL A 169 -22.27 1.25 0.35
N LEU A 170 -23.31 0.53 0.80
CA LEU A 170 -24.19 0.99 1.87
C LEU A 170 -23.43 1.16 3.18
N ARG A 171 -22.57 0.19 3.54
CA ARG A 171 -21.71 0.24 4.73
C ARG A 171 -20.81 1.47 4.70
N MET A 172 -20.13 1.72 3.58
CA MET A 172 -19.25 2.88 3.42
C MET A 172 -20.03 4.19 3.61
N THR A 173 -21.17 4.32 2.94
CA THR A 173 -22.05 5.49 3.04
C THR A 173 -22.53 5.71 4.48
N TRP A 174 -22.97 4.64 5.14
CA TRP A 174 -23.48 4.67 6.50
C TRP A 174 -22.39 5.08 7.51
N ASN A 175 -21.18 4.54 7.36
CA ASN A 175 -20.04 4.86 8.21
C ASN A 175 -19.65 6.34 8.08
N GLU A 176 -19.60 6.87 6.84
CA GLU A 176 -19.33 8.28 6.58
C GLU A 176 -20.43 9.20 7.13
N MET A 177 -21.70 8.85 6.93
CA MET A 177 -22.83 9.60 7.49
C MET A 177 -22.79 9.60 9.02
N LYS A 178 -22.53 8.46 9.66
CA LYS A 178 -22.41 8.38 11.11
C LYS A 178 -21.28 9.25 11.65
N ARG A 179 -20.11 9.19 11.01
CA ARG A 179 -18.93 9.97 11.43
C ARG A 179 -19.09 11.46 11.16
N GLY A 180 -19.77 11.84 10.08
CA GLY A 180 -19.96 13.23 9.68
C GLY A 180 -21.11 13.93 10.42
N TRP A 181 -22.18 13.22 10.80
CA TRP A 181 -23.36 13.83 11.42
C TRP A 181 -23.38 13.72 12.95
N PHE A 182 -22.71 12.74 13.54
CA PHE A 182 -22.71 12.52 15.01
C PHE A 182 -21.39 12.94 15.69
N ARG A 183 -20.54 13.72 15.01
CA ARG A 183 -19.35 14.37 15.60
C ARG A 183 -19.51 15.89 15.74
N PHE A 184 -20.73 16.34 16.09
CA PHE A 184 -21.00 17.66 16.66
C PHE A 184 -21.65 17.48 18.03
#